data_AF-A0A419YQK7-F1
#
_entry.id   AF-A0A419YQK7-F1
#
_cell.length_a   1.000
_cell.length_b   1.000
_cell.length_c   1.000
_cell.angle_alpha   90.00
_cell.angle_beta   90.00
_cell.angle_gamma   90.00
#
_symmetry.space_group_name_H-M   'P 1'
#
loop_
_entity.id
_entity.type
_entity.pdbx_description
1 polymer ?
#
loop_
_entity_poly.entity_id
_entity_poly.type
_entity_poly.pdbx_seq_one_letter_code
_entity_poly.pdbx_strand_id
1 'polypeptide(L)'
;MSLDMPAVSPATPPPGDSTDLLDSLTAVFRRVLELAEVPADADFFLLGGDSLIATRVLSAVARTHGVELTFEDFLAAPTPAGLAARIAAAGGTAAPAATVPAAR
;
A
#
# COMPACT_ATOMS: atom_id res chain seq x y z
N MET A 1 -36.16 -24.87 -4.10
CA MET A 1 -35.62 -23.52 -4.31
C MET A 1 -34.11 -23.60 -4.17
N SER A 2 -33.40 -23.88 -5.27
CA SER A 2 -31.93 -23.83 -5.29
C SER A 2 -31.51 -22.36 -5.23
N LEU A 3 -30.89 -21.97 -4.12
CA LEU A 3 -30.16 -20.70 -4.05
C LEU A 3 -28.79 -20.96 -4.66
N ASP A 4 -28.67 -20.52 -5.91
CA ASP A 4 -27.42 -20.17 -6.55
C ASP A 4 -26.74 -19.08 -5.70
N MET A 5 -25.56 -19.37 -5.18
CA MET A 5 -24.62 -18.34 -4.77
C MET A 5 -23.39 -18.51 -5.67
N PRO A 6 -23.06 -17.53 -6.53
CA PRO A 6 -21.77 -17.55 -7.18
C PRO A 6 -20.72 -17.41 -6.07
N ALA A 7 -19.95 -18.48 -5.88
CA ALA A 7 -18.72 -18.41 -5.11
C ALA A 7 -17.89 -17.28 -5.72
N VAL A 8 -17.69 -16.21 -4.96
CA VAL A 8 -16.69 -15.20 -5.27
C VAL A 8 -15.35 -15.93 -5.30
N SER A 9 -14.88 -16.27 -6.50
CA SER A 9 -13.51 -16.71 -6.69
C SER A 9 -12.63 -15.51 -6.32
N PRO A 10 -11.67 -15.63 -5.39
CA PRO A 10 -10.62 -14.64 -5.32
C PRO A 10 -9.86 -14.79 -6.63
N ALA A 11 -10.08 -13.85 -7.55
CA ALA A 11 -9.28 -13.72 -8.74
C ALA A 11 -7.85 -13.48 -8.27
N THR A 12 -7.06 -14.56 -8.18
CA THR A 12 -5.63 -14.48 -8.01
C THR A 12 -5.09 -14.05 -9.38
N PRO A 13 -4.58 -12.82 -9.54
CA PRO A 13 -3.97 -12.43 -10.81
C PRO A 13 -2.75 -13.34 -11.07
N PRO A 14 -2.48 -13.72 -12.33
CA PRO A 14 -1.31 -14.54 -12.67
C PRO A 14 -0.02 -13.76 -12.35
N PRO A 15 1.08 -14.43 -11.94
CA PRO A 15 2.37 -13.79 -11.81
C PRO A 15 2.94 -13.52 -13.21
N GLY A 16 2.77 -12.31 -13.71
CA GLY A 16 3.55 -11.76 -14.81
C GLY A 16 4.68 -10.91 -14.23
N ASP A 17 5.91 -11.15 -14.67
CA ASP A 17 7.19 -10.61 -14.18
C ASP A 17 7.39 -9.08 -14.26
N SER A 18 6.43 -8.29 -13.79
CA SER A 18 6.56 -6.88 -13.46
C SER A 18 5.50 -6.58 -12.40
N THR A 19 5.77 -6.91 -11.15
CA THR A 19 4.86 -6.61 -10.04
C THR A 19 4.57 -5.11 -10.06
N ASP A 20 3.33 -4.74 -10.40
CA ASP A 20 2.85 -3.37 -10.30
C ASP A 20 3.16 -2.90 -8.87
N LEU A 21 3.78 -1.72 -8.74
CA LEU A 21 4.20 -1.17 -7.45
C LEU A 21 3.06 -1.22 -6.41
N LEU A 22 1.83 -1.02 -6.89
CA LEU A 22 0.60 -1.15 -6.12
C LEU A 22 0.37 -2.57 -5.58
N ASP A 23 0.53 -3.61 -6.40
CA ASP A 23 0.37 -5.01 -5.97
C ASP A 23 1.42 -5.38 -4.92
N SER A 24 2.67 -4.93 -5.10
CA SER A 24 3.73 -5.13 -4.12
C SER A 24 3.39 -4.49 -2.77
N LEU A 25 2.94 -3.23 -2.79
CA LEU A 25 2.54 -2.51 -1.58
C LEU A 25 1.32 -3.15 -0.92
N THR A 26 0.34 -3.57 -1.71
CA THR A 26 -0.84 -4.28 -1.20
C THR A 26 -0.45 -5.60 -0.53
N ALA A 27 0.49 -6.35 -1.10
CA ALA A 27 1.03 -7.56 -0.50
C ALA A 27 1.79 -7.29 0.81
N VAL A 28 2.55 -6.19 0.89
CA VAL A 28 3.19 -5.75 2.14
C VAL A 28 2.14 -5.45 3.20
N PHE A 29 1.09 -4.70 2.86
CA PHE A 29 0.03 -4.37 3.80
C PHE A 29 -0.70 -5.61 4.31
N ARG A 30 -1.10 -6.52 3.42
CA ARG A 30 -1.72 -7.82 3.77
C ARG A 30 -0.87 -8.60 4.76
N ARG A 31 0.44 -8.68 4.52
CA ARG A 31 1.37 -9.43 5.36
C ARG A 31 1.57 -8.79 6.73
N VAL A 32 1.63 -7.46 6.81
CA VAL A 32 1.92 -6.76 8.07
C VAL A 32 0.66 -6.58 8.93
N LEU A 33 -0.51 -6.41 8.30
CA LEU A 33 -1.82 -6.34 8.96
C LEU A 33 -2.46 -7.72 9.21
N GLU A 34 -1.83 -8.79 8.71
CA GLU A 34 -2.33 -10.17 8.80
C GLU A 34 -3.75 -10.34 8.20
N LEU A 35 -4.02 -9.60 7.12
CA LEU A 35 -5.32 -9.59 6.44
C LEU A 35 -5.31 -10.47 5.19
N ALA A 36 -6.42 -11.17 4.99
CA ALA A 36 -6.64 -11.97 3.79
C ALA A 36 -6.62 -11.10 2.54
N GLU A 37 -7.26 -9.94 2.53
CA GLU A 37 -7.26 -8.98 1.42
C GLU A 37 -7.19 -7.55 1.95
N VAL A 38 -6.53 -6.67 1.19
CA VAL A 38 -6.42 -5.24 1.47
C VAL A 38 -6.78 -4.50 0.18
N PRO A 39 -7.82 -3.65 0.17
CA PRO A 39 -8.12 -2.78 -0.96
C PRO A 39 -6.98 -1.79 -1.21
N ALA A 40 -6.73 -1.46 -2.47
CA ALA A 40 -5.72 -0.48 -2.88
C ALA A 40 -5.89 0.91 -2.22
N ASP A 41 -7.14 1.31 -1.98
CA ASP A 41 -7.51 2.60 -1.39
C ASP A 41 -7.88 2.49 0.11
N ALA A 42 -7.66 1.33 0.74
CA ALA A 42 -7.99 1.16 2.14
C ALA A 42 -6.98 1.87 3.04
N ASP A 43 -7.51 2.69 3.94
CA ASP A 43 -6.73 3.38 4.96
C ASP A 43 -6.19 2.37 5.99
N PHE A 44 -4.87 2.38 6.14
CA PHE A 44 -4.13 1.52 7.04
C PHE A 44 -4.63 1.57 8.49
N PHE A 45 -4.99 2.75 9.00
CA PHE A 45 -5.46 2.93 10.36
C PHE A 45 -6.89 2.42 10.53
N LEU A 46 -7.73 2.53 9.50
CA LEU A 46 -9.06 1.91 9.49
C LEU A 46 -9.02 0.38 9.46
N LEU A 47 -7.95 -0.19 8.90
CA LEU A 47 -7.69 -1.63 8.91
C LEU A 47 -7.11 -2.14 10.25
N GLY A 48 -6.95 -1.28 11.25
CA GLY A 48 -6.41 -1.63 12.56
C GLY A 48 -4.90 -1.52 12.68
N GLY A 49 -4.24 -0.87 11.71
CA GLY A 49 -2.81 -0.58 11.77
C GLY A 49 -2.47 0.46 12.85
N ASP A 50 -1.30 0.29 13.47
CA ASP A 50 -0.74 1.21 14.45
C ASP A 50 0.65 1.74 14.03
N SER A 51 1.26 2.62 14.83
CA SER A 51 2.55 3.24 14.53
C SER A 51 3.72 2.24 14.44
N LEU A 52 3.68 1.15 15.21
CA LEU A 52 4.67 0.08 15.16
C LEU A 52 4.51 -0.73 13.87
N ILE A 53 3.27 -1.07 13.50
CA ILE A 53 2.93 -1.76 12.25
C ILE A 53 3.33 -0.87 11.05
N ALA A 54 3.07 0.43 11.11
CA ALA A 54 3.44 1.38 10.04
C ALA A 54 4.96 1.43 9.85
N THR A 55 5.73 1.45 10.93
CA THR A 55 7.20 1.40 10.88
C THR A 55 7.71 0.12 10.20
N ARG A 56 7.03 -1.01 10.42
CA ARG A 56 7.34 -2.28 9.75
C ARG A 56 7.04 -2.22 8.26
N VAL A 57 5.92 -1.61 7.87
CA VAL A 57 5.59 -1.35 6.46
C VAL A 57 6.67 -0.50 5.80
N LEU A 58 7.02 0.65 6.38
CA LEU A 58 8.06 1.55 5.86
C LEU A 58 9.39 0.81 5.66
N SER A 59 9.79 0.03 6.67
CA SER A 59 11.03 -0.76 6.59
C SER A 59 10.97 -1.85 5.51
N ALA A 60 9.81 -2.47 5.29
CA ALA A 60 9.63 -3.48 4.25
C ALA A 60 9.67 -2.85 2.85
N VAL A 61 9.00 -1.71 2.67
CA VAL A 61 9.00 -0.96 1.41
C VAL A 61 10.41 -0.51 1.05
N ALA A 62 11.16 0.04 2.01
CA ALA A 62 12.55 0.44 1.80
C ALA A 62 13.45 -0.71 1.34
N ARG A 63 13.27 -1.91 1.92
CA ARG A 63 14.04 -3.10 1.50
C ARG A 63 13.64 -3.63 0.13
N THR A 64 12.35 -3.61 -0.21
CA THR A 64 11.84 -4.17 -1.46
C THR A 64 12.08 -3.24 -2.65
N HIS A 65 11.90 -1.94 -2.46
CA HIS A 65 11.88 -0.94 -3.54
C HIS A 65 13.06 0.03 -3.51
N GLY A 66 13.90 0.00 -2.46
CA GLY A 66 15.05 0.90 -2.32
C GLY A 66 14.66 2.37 -2.10
N VAL A 67 13.41 2.64 -1.74
CA VAL A 67 12.87 3.99 -1.47
C VAL A 67 12.64 4.18 0.01
N GLU A 68 13.20 5.26 0.55
CA GLU A 68 13.00 5.63 1.94
C GLU A 68 11.76 6.54 2.04
N LEU A 69 10.69 6.00 2.61
CA LEU A 69 9.48 6.75 2.93
C LEU A 69 9.55 7.19 4.39
N THR A 70 9.21 8.45 4.64
CA THR A 70 9.08 8.95 6.01
C THR A 70 7.73 8.57 6.62
N PHE A 71 7.62 8.64 7.94
CA PHE A 71 6.32 8.47 8.60
C PHE A 71 5.33 9.59 8.22
N GLU A 72 5.82 10.78 7.89
CA GLU A 72 4.98 11.86 7.37
C GLU A 72 4.41 11.53 5.98
N ASP A 73 5.23 10.93 5.09
CA ASP A 73 4.76 10.43 3.79
C ASP A 73 3.65 9.38 3.95
N PHE A 74 3.81 8.52 4.95
CA PHE A 74 2.83 7.50 5.29
C PHE A 74 1.52 8.11 5.78
N LEU A 75 1.58 9.06 6.71
CA LEU A 75 0.39 9.75 7.23
C LEU A 75 -0.33 10.57 6.17
N ALA A 76 0.40 11.14 5.21
CA ALA A 76 -0.19 11.91 4.12
C ALA A 76 -0.98 11.03 3.14
N ALA A 77 -0.63 9.75 3.02
CA ALA A 77 -1.26 8.81 2.10
C ALA A 77 -1.20 7.37 2.67
N PRO A 78 -2.00 7.05 3.72
CA PRO A 78 -1.92 5.78 4.44
C PRO A 78 -2.61 4.63 3.69
N THR A 79 -2.52 4.61 2.37
CA THR A 79 -3.13 3.61 1.49
C THR A 79 -2.07 3.03 0.54
N PRO A 80 -2.20 1.76 0.11
CA PRO A 80 -1.31 1.18 -0.89
C PRO A 80 -1.22 2.02 -2.18
N ALA A 81 -2.34 2.51 -2.70
CA ALA A 81 -2.40 3.36 -3.89
C ALA A 81 -1.73 4.72 -3.67
N GLY A 82 -1.96 5.32 -2.50
CA GLY A 82 -1.35 6.58 -2.13
C GLY A 82 0.18 6.48 -2.04
N LEU A 83 0.68 5.44 -1.39
CA LEU A 83 2.13 5.17 -1.32
C LEU A 83 2.72 4.85 -2.69
N ALA A 84 2.01 4.10 -3.53
CA ALA A 84 2.45 3.78 -4.89
C ALA A 84 2.65 5.06 -5.71
N ALA A 85 1.68 5.98 -5.67
CA ALA A 85 1.74 7.26 -6.35
C ALA A 85 2.93 8.11 -5.86
N ARG A 86 3.20 8.14 -4.55
CA ARG A 86 4.33 8.88 -3.97
C ARG A 86 5.68 8.31 -4.41
N ILE A 87 5.84 6.98 -4.37
CA ILE A 87 7.07 6.32 -4.82
C ILE A 87 7.28 6.53 -6.33
N ALA A 88 6.21 6.42 -7.13
CA ALA A 88 6.28 6.68 -8.57
C ALA A 88 6.68 8.14 -8.87
N ALA A 89 6.14 9.10 -8.12
CA ALA A 89 6.53 10.51 -8.23
C ALA A 89 7.99 10.75 -7.82
N ALA A 90 8.47 10.09 -6.77
CA ALA A 90 9.86 10.19 -6.30
C ALA A 90 10.87 9.55 -7.27
N GLY A 91 10.50 8.45 -7.95
CA GLY A 91 11.33 7.81 -8.98
C GLY A 91 11.35 8.54 -10.33
N GLY A 92 10.46 9.52 -10.54
CA GLY A 92 10.27 10.21 -11.80
C GLY A 92 11.17 11.42 -12.04
N THR A 93 11.75 12.06 -11.01
CA THR A 93 12.68 13.19 -11.17
C THR A 93 13.43 13.45 -9.86
N ALA A 94 14.75 13.46 -9.92
CA ALA A 94 15.59 13.98 -8.84
C ALA A 94 15.37 15.50 -8.68
N ALA A 95 14.65 15.92 -7.63
CA ALA A 95 14.91 17.13 -6.82
C ALA A 95 13.85 17.31 -5.70
N PRO A 96 14.22 17.93 -4.56
CA PRO A 96 13.45 17.94 -3.31
C PRO A 96 12.52 19.16 -3.19
N ALA A 97 11.35 18.97 -2.58
CA ALA A 97 10.56 19.96 -1.80
C ALA A 97 9.16 19.34 -1.58
N ALA A 98 8.78 18.98 -0.35
CA ALA A 98 8.18 19.87 0.63
C ALA A 98 6.89 20.58 0.14
N THR A 99 5.85 20.42 0.96
CA THR A 99 4.57 21.17 1.05
C THR A 99 3.46 20.78 0.07
N VAL A 100 2.38 20.18 0.60
CA VAL A 100 1.11 20.89 0.86
C VAL A 100 0.26 20.15 1.91
N PRO A 101 -0.62 20.87 2.64
CA PRO A 101 -1.10 20.55 3.97
C PRO A 101 -2.29 19.59 3.98
N ALA A 102 -2.48 18.97 5.15
CA ALA A 102 -3.73 18.37 5.57
C ALA A 102 -4.89 19.39 5.49
N ALA A 103 -5.95 19.02 4.77
CA ALA A 103 -7.31 19.54 4.91
C ALA A 103 -8.25 18.47 4.32
N ARG A 104 -9.35 18.06 4.95
CA ARG A 104 -10.22 18.75 5.90
C ARG A 104 -10.96 17.72 6.78
#